data_AF-A0A2Z6UW41-F1
#
_entry.id   AF-A0A2Z6UW41-F1
#
_cell.length_a   1.000
_cell.length_b   1.000
_cell.length_c   1.000
_cell.angle_alpha   90.00
_cell.angle_beta   90.00
_cell.angle_gamma   90.00
#
_symmetry.space_group_name_H-M   'P 1'
#
loop_
_entity.id
_entity.type
_entity.pdbx_description
1 polymer ?
#
loop_
_entity_poly.entity_id
_entity_poly.type
_entity_poly.pdbx_seq_one_letter_code
_entity_poly.pdbx_strand_id
1 'polypeptide(L)'
;MPFDPISWAIIGFIVGGLTVAFWDEIVEWADRTFARILNSINKAINVVSDRVVYLVTGRSGVYEKKLAVYTQNINTGQYGQNIVSEIITDTSKIPDDVLAQLKKQREVRVLQNKK
;
A
#
# COMPACT_ATOMS: atom_id res chain seq x y z
N MET A 1 11.98 -15.82 11.46
CA MET A 1 11.16 -14.96 12.33
C MET A 1 9.71 -15.39 12.15
N PRO A 2 8.91 -15.51 13.23
CA PRO A 2 7.56 -16.03 13.12
C PRO A 2 6.71 -15.05 12.31
N PHE A 3 6.10 -15.57 11.27
CA PHE A 3 5.17 -14.88 10.38
C PHE A 3 3.97 -14.39 11.20
N ASP A 4 3.84 -13.07 11.33
CA ASP A 4 2.82 -12.42 12.15
C ASP A 4 1.41 -12.67 11.55
N PRO A 5 0.40 -13.06 12.33
CA PRO A 5 -0.97 -13.26 11.82
C PRO A 5 -1.60 -11.97 11.28
N ILE A 6 -1.09 -10.80 11.66
CA ILE A 6 -1.52 -9.50 11.12
C ILE A 6 -0.97 -9.29 9.70
N SER A 7 0.14 -9.94 9.33
CA SER A 7 0.65 -9.95 7.95
C SER A 7 -0.29 -10.68 6.98
N TRP A 8 -1.26 -11.47 7.47
CA TRP A 8 -2.33 -12.08 6.67
C TRP A 8 -3.50 -11.14 6.38
N ALA A 9 -3.57 -9.94 6.96
CA ALA A 9 -4.59 -8.97 6.56
C ALA A 9 -4.33 -8.41 5.15
N ILE A 10 -3.24 -8.81 4.49
CA ILE A 10 -2.96 -8.61 3.07
C ILE A 10 -3.31 -9.91 2.32
N ILE A 11 -4.58 -10.31 2.38
CA ILE A 11 -5.13 -11.28 1.44
C ILE A 11 -5.90 -10.49 0.39
N GLY A 12 -5.35 -10.51 -0.82
CA GLY A 12 -6.08 -10.18 -2.03
C GLY A 12 -7.30 -11.08 -2.17
N PHE A 13 -8.48 -10.51 -2.00
CA PHE A 13 -9.71 -11.00 -2.60
C PHE A 13 -10.73 -9.85 -2.56
N ILE A 14 -10.61 -8.95 -3.52
CA ILE A 14 -11.73 -8.10 -3.92
C ILE A 14 -12.67 -9.01 -4.74
N VAL A 15 -13.40 -9.88 -4.05
CA VAL A 15 -14.55 -10.59 -4.60
C VAL A 15 -15.79 -9.96 -4.01
N GLY A 16 -16.40 -9.12 -4.84
CA GLY A 16 -17.64 -8.42 -4.51
C GLY A 16 -17.68 -7.03 -5.12
N GLY A 17 -17.79 -6.94 -6.45
CA GLY A 17 -18.37 -5.75 -7.11
C GLY A 17 -17.68 -4.39 -6.90
N LEU A 18 -16.43 -4.36 -6.47
CA LEU A 18 -15.63 -3.14 -6.42
C LEU A 18 -15.43 -2.60 -7.83
N THR A 19 -15.67 -1.31 -8.03
CA THR A 19 -15.62 -0.66 -9.35
C THR A 19 -14.22 -0.84 -9.95
N VAL A 20 -14.12 -1.70 -10.96
CA VAL A 20 -12.87 -2.02 -11.70
C VAL A 20 -12.11 -0.74 -12.05
N ALA A 21 -12.83 0.32 -12.45
CA ALA A 21 -12.27 1.62 -12.79
C ALA A 21 -11.48 2.30 -11.64
N PHE A 22 -11.93 2.21 -10.39
CA PHE A 22 -11.20 2.80 -9.25
C PHE A 22 -9.90 2.04 -8.97
N TRP A 23 -9.94 0.71 -9.06
CA TRP A 23 -8.74 -0.10 -8.86
C TRP A 23 -7.75 0.06 -10.00
N ASP A 24 -8.22 0.15 -11.25
CA ASP A 24 -7.38 0.44 -12.42
C ASP A 24 -6.63 1.76 -12.25
N GLU A 25 -7.29 2.83 -11.76
CA GLU A 25 -6.64 4.11 -11.49
C GLU A 25 -5.51 3.99 -10.43
N ILE A 26 -5.75 3.19 -9.38
CA ILE A 26 -4.76 2.95 -8.33
C ILE A 26 -3.59 2.13 -8.86
N VAL A 27 -3.86 1.06 -9.62
CA VAL A 27 -2.83 0.21 -10.21
C VAL A 27 -2.00 0.99 -11.21
N GLU A 28 -2.62 1.80 -12.07
CA GLU A 28 -1.90 2.63 -13.03
C GLU A 28 -1.02 3.68 -12.35
N TRP A 29 -1.52 4.30 -11.28
CA TRP A 29 -0.70 5.16 -10.43
C TRP A 29 0.48 4.41 -9.80
N ALA A 30 0.23 3.21 -9.28
CA ALA A 30 1.25 2.40 -8.64
C ALA A 30 2.32 1.93 -9.64
N ASP A 31 1.94 1.53 -10.85
CA ASP A 31 2.88 1.14 -11.90
C ASP A 31 3.76 2.31 -12.35
N ARG A 32 3.17 3.50 -12.54
CA ARG A 32 3.95 4.71 -12.86
C ARG A 32 4.91 5.08 -11.74
N THR A 33 4.48 4.99 -10.49
CA THR A 33 5.31 5.28 -9.32
C THR A 33 6.40 4.22 -9.15
N PHE A 34 6.08 2.95 -9.36
CA PHE A 34 7.01 1.84 -9.33
C PHE A 34 8.09 1.99 -10.39
N ALA A 35 7.74 2.37 -11.63
CA ALA A 35 8.70 2.63 -12.69
C ALA A 35 9.68 3.76 -12.32
N ARG A 36 9.20 4.84 -11.68
CA ARG A 36 10.06 5.91 -11.16
C ARG A 36 11.02 5.41 -10.09
N ILE A 37 10.52 4.62 -9.14
CA ILE A 37 11.33 4.02 -8.08
C ILE A 37 12.38 3.07 -8.69
N LEU A 38 11.98 2.20 -9.63
CA LEU A 38 12.88 1.31 -10.33
C LEU A 38 14.00 2.03 -11.10
N ASN A 39 13.70 3.21 -11.66
CA ASN A 39 14.72 4.03 -12.32
C ASN A 39 15.68 4.68 -11.32
N SER A 40 15.23 4.94 -10.08
CA SER A 40 16.09 5.45 -9.01
C SER A 40 16.93 4.35 -8.34
N ILE A 41 16.51 3.09 -8.43
CA ILE A 41 17.23 1.96 -7.86
C ILE A 41 18.38 1.56 -8.77
N ASN A 42 19.58 1.44 -8.20
CA ASN A 42 20.70 0.84 -8.90
C ASN A 42 20.50 -0.69 -9.02
N LYS A 43 19.94 -1.11 -10.16
CA LYS A 43 19.64 -2.52 -10.47
C LYS A 43 20.86 -3.45 -10.48
N ALA A 44 22.08 -2.90 -10.56
CA ALA A 44 23.30 -3.69 -10.46
C ALA A 44 23.62 -4.14 -9.02
N ILE A 45 23.06 -3.46 -8.02
CA ILE A 45 23.39 -3.68 -6.60
C ILE A 45 22.14 -4.05 -5.79
N ASN A 46 20.96 -3.60 -6.20
CA ASN A 46 19.71 -3.81 -5.48
C ASN A 46 18.68 -4.48 -6.39
N VAL A 47 18.06 -5.55 -5.90
CA VAL A 47 16.96 -6.26 -6.55
C VAL A 47 15.66 -5.88 -5.85
N VAL A 48 14.58 -5.72 -6.62
CA VAL A 48 13.24 -5.58 -6.05
C VAL A 48 12.76 -6.96 -5.62
N SER A 49 12.49 -7.11 -4.33
CA SER A 49 11.95 -8.34 -3.75
C SER A 49 10.44 -8.40 -3.89
N ASP A 50 9.76 -7.29 -3.57
CA ASP A 50 8.30 -7.22 -3.60
C ASP A 50 7.81 -5.77 -3.75
N ARG A 51 6.55 -5.62 -4.17
CA ARG A 51 5.82 -4.34 -4.16
C ARG A 51 4.43 -4.55 -3.60
N VAL A 52 4.04 -3.69 -2.66
CA VAL A 52 2.72 -3.74 -2.02
C VAL A 52 2.03 -2.42 -2.22
N VAL A 53 0.83 -2.47 -2.79
CA VAL A 53 -0.07 -1.32 -2.95
C VAL A 53 -1.20 -1.45 -1.95
N TYR A 54 -1.45 -0.40 -1.19
CA TYR A 54 -2.49 -0.40 -0.18
C TYR A 54 -3.09 0.98 0.02
N LEU A 55 -4.37 0.99 0.40
CA LEU A 55 -5.10 2.19 0.78
C LEU A 55 -5.06 2.31 2.30
N VAL A 56 -4.84 3.52 2.81
CA VAL A 56 -4.88 3.80 4.24
C VAL A 56 -5.65 5.07 4.53
N THR A 57 -6.22 5.16 5.72
CA THR A 57 -6.63 6.44 6.27
C THR A 57 -5.44 7.07 7.01
N GLY A 58 -4.97 8.20 6.51
CA GLY A 58 -3.96 9.06 7.13
C GLY A 58 -4.46 9.73 8.42
N ARG A 59 -3.58 10.51 9.05
CA ARG A 59 -3.94 11.30 10.24
C ARG A 59 -5.00 12.34 9.83
N SER A 60 -6.00 12.55 10.68
CA SER A 60 -7.13 13.46 10.43
C SER A 60 -8.20 12.99 9.42
N GLY A 61 -8.21 11.71 9.04
CA GLY A 61 -9.31 11.15 8.23
C GLY A 61 -9.15 11.32 6.72
N VAL A 62 -7.97 11.74 6.27
CA VAL A 62 -7.59 11.80 4.85
C VAL A 62 -7.34 10.38 4.34
N TYR A 63 -7.75 10.07 3.12
CA TYR A 63 -7.44 8.77 2.49
C TYR A 63 -6.19 8.89 1.62
N GLU A 64 -5.30 7.91 1.72
CA GLU A 64 -4.01 7.88 1.03
C GLU A 64 -3.86 6.54 0.30
N LYS A 65 -3.37 6.58 -0.94
CA LYS A 65 -2.84 5.41 -1.65
C LYS A 65 -1.34 5.33 -1.39
N LYS A 66 -0.84 4.13 -1.07
CA LYS A 66 0.56 3.87 -0.73
C LYS A 66 1.12 2.75 -1.59
N LEU A 67 2.34 2.98 -2.06
CA LEU A 67 3.16 1.97 -2.70
C LEU A 67 4.41 1.78 -1.84
N ALA A 68 4.57 0.58 -1.30
CA ALA A 68 5.81 0.14 -0.66
C ALA A 68 6.57 -0.76 -1.63
N VAL A 69 7.81 -0.41 -1.93
CA VAL A 69 8.73 -1.22 -2.74
C VAL A 69 9.84 -1.71 -1.84
N TYR A 70 9.96 -3.02 -1.74
CA TYR A 70 10.98 -3.68 -0.95
C TYR A 70 12.15 -4.06 -1.85
N THR A 71 13.34 -3.63 -1.47
CA THR A 71 14.57 -3.94 -2.18
C THR A 71 15.51 -4.74 -1.30
N GLN A 72 16.36 -5.55 -1.92
CA GLN A 72 17.43 -6.24 -1.25
C GLN A 72 18.74 -5.96 -1.98
N ASN A 73 19.77 -5.59 -1.22
CA ASN A 73 21.11 -5.46 -1.74
C ASN A 73 21.69 -6.86 -1.98
N ILE A 74 22.15 -7.13 -3.21
CA ILE A 74 22.65 -8.44 -3.62
C ILE A 74 23.99 -8.76 -2.94
N ASN A 75 24.79 -7.73 -2.67
CA ASN A 75 26.14 -7.87 -2.12
C ASN A 75 26.14 -7.98 -0.59
N THR A 76 25.28 -7.22 0.08
CA THR A 76 25.23 -7.16 1.55
C THR A 76 24.06 -7.93 2.16
N GLY A 77 23.10 -8.37 1.35
CA GLY A 77 21.86 -8.99 1.80
C GLY A 77 20.91 -8.04 2.54
N GLN A 78 21.26 -6.75 2.67
CA GLN A 78 20.49 -5.77 3.43
C GLN A 78 19.17 -5.43 2.73
N TYR A 79 18.09 -5.39 3.51
CA TYR A 79 16.78 -4.99 3.03
C TYR A 79 16.60 -3.48 3.11
N GLY A 80 16.02 -2.91 2.06
CA GLY A 80 15.60 -1.52 1.97
C GLY A 80 14.11 -1.45 1.67
N GLN A 81 13.50 -0.33 2.03
CA GLN A 81 12.10 -0.06 1.74
C GLN A 81 11.97 1.37 1.22
N ASN A 82 11.30 1.52 0.09
CA ASN A 82 10.88 2.81 -0.45
C ASN A 82 9.35 2.89 -0.35
N ILE A 83 8.86 3.85 0.42
CA ILE A 83 7.42 4.08 0.57
C ILE A 83 7.07 5.41 -0.09
N VAL A 84 6.14 5.37 -1.03
CA VAL A 84 5.55 6.56 -1.63
C VAL A 84 4.06 6.57 -1.32
N SER A 85 3.55 7.74 -0.91
CA SER A 85 2.15 7.95 -0.57
C SER A 85 1.60 9.15 -1.31
N GLU A 86 0.36 9.03 -1.79
CA GLU A 86 -0.38 10.13 -2.41
C GLU A 86 -1.77 10.25 -1.78
N ILE A 87 -2.16 11.48 -1.48
CA ILE A 87 -3.49 11.78 -0.93
C ILE A 87 -4.53 11.63 -2.03
N ILE A 88 -5.62 10.94 -1.71
CA ILE A 88 -6.82 10.90 -2.55
C ILE A 88 -7.63 12.17 -2.23
N THR A 89 -7.50 13.18 -3.10
CA THR A 89 -8.18 14.47 -2.95
C THR A 89 -9.69 14.36 -3.19
N ASP A 90 -10.10 13.52 -4.14
CA ASP A 90 -11.50 13.26 -4.44
C ASP A 90 -11.97 11.97 -3.77
N THR A 91 -12.48 12.12 -2.55
CA THR A 91 -12.98 10.98 -1.76
C THR A 91 -14.28 10.39 -2.29
N SER A 92 -15.00 11.10 -3.18
CA SER A 92 -16.24 10.61 -3.78
C SER A 92 -16.01 9.48 -4.79
N LYS A 93 -14.78 9.37 -5.30
CA LYS A 93 -14.35 8.27 -6.18
C LYS A 93 -14.07 6.98 -5.42
N ILE A 94 -13.90 7.05 -4.10
CA ILE A 94 -13.64 5.87 -3.29
C ILE A 94 -14.96 5.13 -3.11
N PRO A 95 -15.07 3.87 -3.54
CA PRO A 95 -16.30 3.09 -3.37
C PRO A 95 -16.68 2.96 -1.90
N ASP A 96 -17.98 2.97 -1.61
CA ASP A 96 -18.52 2.98 -0.24
C ASP A 96 -18.05 1.78 0.60
N ASP A 97 -17.86 0.64 -0.03
CA ASP A 97 -17.36 -0.58 0.60
C ASP A 97 -15.87 -0.49 0.93
N VAL A 98 -15.05 0.14 0.08
CA VAL A 98 -13.66 0.50 0.42
C VAL A 98 -13.64 1.50 1.58
N LEU A 99 -14.48 2.53 1.54
CA LEU A 99 -14.60 3.50 2.63
C LEU A 99 -14.98 2.82 3.95
N ALA A 100 -15.92 1.88 3.93
CA ALA A 100 -16.33 1.12 5.09
C ALA A 100 -15.18 0.26 5.65
N GLN A 101 -14.39 -0.40 4.78
CA GLN A 101 -13.22 -1.15 5.20
C GLN A 101 -12.14 -0.24 5.81
N LEU A 102 -11.83 0.90 5.19
CA LEU A 102 -10.84 1.86 5.67
C LEU A 102 -11.26 2.49 7.02
N LYS A 103 -12.55 2.78 7.20
CA LYS A 103 -13.11 3.23 8.48
C LYS A 103 -12.94 2.18 9.57
N LYS A 104 -13.28 0.91 9.30
CA LYS A 104 -13.08 -0.19 10.25
C LYS A 104 -11.61 -0.35 10.64
N GLN A 105 -10.69 -0.28 9.67
CA GLN A 105 -9.24 -0.32 9.96
C GLN A 105 -8.81 0.84 10.87
N ARG A 106 -9.33 2.05 10.66
CA ARG A 106 -9.05 3.21 11.50
C ARG A 106 -9.53 3.00 12.94
N GLU A 107 -10.75 2.50 13.13
CA GLU A 107 -11.32 2.24 14.45
C GLU A 107 -10.47 1.25 15.25
N VAL A 108 -10.07 0.14 14.61
CA VAL A 108 -9.17 -0.85 15.23
C VAL A 108 -7.84 -0.22 15.64
N ARG A 109 -7.26 0.64 14.79
CA ARG A 109 -5.98 1.30 15.08
C ARG A 109 -6.06 2.30 16.24
N VAL A 110 -7.18 3.02 16.36
CA VAL A 110 -7.43 3.94 17.48
C VAL A 110 -7.60 3.17 18.80
N LEU A 111 -8.24 2.00 18.76
CA LEU A 111 -8.39 1.14 19.94
C LEU A 111 -7.06 0.55 20.41
N GLN A 112 -6.13 0.25 19.49
CA GLN A 112 -4.80 -0.27 19.84
C GLN A 112 -3.88 0.78 20.48
N ASN A 113 -4.00 2.06 20.11
CA ASN A 113 -3.20 3.15 20.70
C ASN A 113 -3.75 3.65 22.07
N LYS A 114 -4.81 3.04 22.60
CA LYS A 114 -5.40 3.38 23.91
C LYS A 114 -5.05 2.38 25.03
N LYS A 115 -4.20 1.39 24.76
CA LYS A 115 -3.58 0.52 25.77
C LYS A 115 -2.15 0.95 26.02
#